data_AF-A0A356KL99-F1
#
_entry.id   AF-A0A356KL99-F1
#
_cell.length_a   1.000
_cell.length_b   1.000
_cell.length_c   1.000
_cell.angle_alpha   90.00
_cell.angle_beta   90.00
_cell.angle_gamma   90.00
#
_symmetry.space_group_name_H-M   'P 1'
#
loop_
_entity.id
_entity.type
_entity.pdbx_description
1 polymer ?
#
loop_
_entity_poly.entity_id
_entity_poly.type
_entity_poly.pdbx_seq_one_letter_code
_entity_poly.pdbx_strand_id
1 'polypeptide(L)'
;MAGTALLSQLPYQLVFVALREEYFFRGVLQPALESDQPRFRVLGAPFGRGAVIAALLFALAHLDPRAPNPVRLLTFFPALWFAWLRARTGSIVPAMVAHVLANVLQLACLQAWGRAIG
;
A
#
# COMPACT_ATOMS: atom_id res chain seq x y z
N MET A 1 7.73 -10.19 -24.97
CA MET A 1 6.76 -9.06 -24.99
C MET A 1 6.03 -8.82 -23.66
N ALA A 2 5.90 -9.79 -22.74
CA ALA A 2 5.22 -9.56 -21.45
C ALA A 2 6.01 -8.66 -20.47
N GLY A 3 7.34 -8.77 -20.42
CA GLY A 3 8.16 -7.98 -19.49
C GLY A 3 8.14 -6.47 -19.78
N THR A 4 8.17 -6.08 -21.06
CA THR A 4 8.08 -4.68 -21.49
C THR A 4 6.73 -4.05 -21.13
N ALA A 5 5.65 -4.85 -21.16
CA ALA A 5 4.32 -4.38 -20.75
C ALA A 5 4.24 -4.07 -19.25
N LEU A 6 4.85 -4.88 -18.38
CA LEU A 6 4.88 -4.60 -16.94
C LEU A 6 5.70 -3.34 -16.61
N LEU A 7 6.88 -3.19 -17.24
CA LEU A 7 7.73 -2.03 -17.03
C LEU A 7 7.03 -0.72 -17.45
N SER A 8 6.22 -0.77 -18.50
CA SER A 8 5.44 0.40 -18.95
C SER A 8 4.40 0.89 -17.93
N GLN A 9 4.02 0.07 -16.95
CA GLN A 9 3.07 0.44 -15.90
C GLN A 9 3.73 1.28 -14.80
N LEU A 10 5.05 1.23 -14.64
CA LEU A 10 5.76 1.87 -13.54
C LEU A 10 5.49 3.37 -13.41
N PRO A 11 5.52 4.19 -14.49
CA PRO A 11 5.25 5.62 -14.37
C PRO A 11 3.82 5.90 -13.91
N TYR A 12 2.85 5.15 -14.44
CA TYR A 12 1.44 5.29 -14.06
C TYR A 12 1.22 4.90 -12.60
N GLN A 13 1.73 3.72 -12.21
CA GLN A 13 1.64 3.22 -10.84
C GLN A 13 2.33 4.17 -9.85
N LEU A 14 3.46 4.76 -10.21
CA LEU A 14 4.17 5.68 -9.34
C LEU A 14 3.44 7.01 -9.17
N VAL A 15 3.06 7.66 -10.27
CA VAL A 15 2.56 9.05 -10.24
C VAL A 15 1.07 9.11 -9.93
N PHE A 16 0.27 8.25 -10.54
CA PHE A 16 -1.19 8.32 -10.43
C PHE A 16 -1.75 7.39 -9.36
N VAL A 17 -1.01 6.37 -8.90
CA VAL A 17 -1.48 5.48 -7.84
C VAL A 17 -0.73 5.76 -6.55
N ALA A 18 0.52 5.29 -6.47
CA ALA A 18 1.32 5.28 -5.24
C ALA A 18 1.56 6.69 -4.67
N LEU A 19 1.91 7.69 -5.49
CA LEU A 19 2.14 9.04 -4.97
C LEU A 19 0.90 9.60 -4.28
N ARG A 20 -0.27 9.53 -4.92
CA ARG A 20 -1.51 10.09 -4.36
C ARG A 20 -1.95 9.34 -3.12
N GLU A 21 -1.96 8.02 -3.20
CA GLU A 21 -2.39 7.17 -2.09
C GLU A 21 -1.44 7.27 -0.91
N GLU A 22 -0.13 7.14 -1.11
CA GLU A 22 0.83 7.22 -0.02
C GLU A 22 0.93 8.64 0.55
N TYR A 23 0.79 9.68 -0.27
CA TYR A 23 0.70 11.05 0.24
C TYR A 23 -0.49 11.20 1.19
N PHE A 24 -1.68 10.77 0.78
CA PHE A 24 -2.87 10.90 1.61
C PHE A 24 -2.78 10.02 2.87
N PHE A 25 -2.53 8.72 2.72
CA PHE A 25 -2.59 7.79 3.84
C PHE A 25 -1.38 7.90 4.78
N ARG A 26 -0.16 8.09 4.24
CA ARG A 26 1.10 8.02 5.03
C ARG A 26 1.68 9.41 5.28
N GLY A 27 1.39 10.37 4.40
CA GLY A 27 1.79 11.78 4.55
C GLY A 27 0.82 12.58 5.42
N VAL A 28 -0.49 12.33 5.32
CA VAL A 28 -1.52 13.12 6.02
C VAL A 28 -2.23 12.32 7.11
N LEU A 29 -2.88 11.22 6.75
CA LEU A 29 -3.81 10.51 7.64
C LEU A 29 -3.10 9.79 8.79
N GLN A 30 -2.05 9.02 8.50
CA GLN A 30 -1.29 8.30 9.53
C GLN A 30 -0.72 9.27 10.58
N PRO A 31 0.01 10.36 10.22
CA PRO A 31 0.48 11.33 11.21
C PRO A 31 -0.66 12.02 11.96
N ALA A 32 -1.77 12.37 11.30
CA ALA A 32 -2.91 13.03 11.95
C ALA A 32 -3.62 12.14 12.98
N LEU A 33 -3.57 10.82 12.79
CA LEU A 33 -4.15 9.84 13.71
C LEU A 33 -3.15 9.30 14.74
N GLU A 34 -1.86 9.60 14.58
CA GLU A 34 -0.84 9.15 15.50
C GLU A 34 -0.83 10.06 16.73
N SER A 35 -0.88 9.46 17.93
CA SER A 35 -0.73 10.22 19.17
C SER A 35 0.72 10.63 19.39
N ASP A 36 0.95 11.67 20.21
CA ASP A 36 2.28 12.18 20.58
C ASP A 36 3.26 11.12 21.12
N GLN A 37 2.76 9.95 21.54
CA GLN A 37 3.59 8.82 21.93
C GLN A 37 3.25 7.54 21.13
N PRO A 38 4.25 6.91 20.48
CA PRO A 38 4.06 5.61 19.85
C PRO A 38 3.82 4.55 20.92
N ARG A 39 2.76 3.75 20.73
CA ARG A 39 2.36 2.75 21.73
C ARG A 39 3.31 1.56 21.82
N PHE A 40 3.98 1.21 20.73
CA PHE A 40 4.92 0.09 20.69
C PHE A 40 5.96 0.28 19.59
N ARG A 41 7.03 -0.52 19.64
CA ARG A 41 8.05 -0.56 18.59
C ARG A 41 7.96 -1.90 17.87
N VAL A 42 7.83 -1.85 16.54
CA VAL A 42 7.88 -3.04 15.69
C VAL A 42 9.16 -2.99 14.90
N LEU A 43 10.08 -3.93 15.14
CA LEU A 43 11.38 -3.99 14.46
C LEU A 43 12.12 -2.63 14.46
N GLY A 44 12.07 -1.93 15.60
CA GLY A 44 12.70 -0.62 15.81
C GLY A 44 11.87 0.60 15.36
N ALA A 45 10.82 0.42 14.55
CA ALA A 45 9.95 1.51 14.10
C ALA A 45 8.90 1.88 15.17
N PRO A 46 8.69 3.18 15.47
CA PRO A 46 7.61 3.62 16.36
C PRO A 46 6.26 3.39 15.69
N PHE A 47 5.52 2.39 16.15
CA PHE A 47 4.27 1.96 15.53
C PHE A 47 3.14 2.14 16.53
N GLY A 48 2.20 3.01 16.22
CA GLY A 48 1.05 3.25 17.09
C GLY A 48 -0.28 3.00 16.39
N ARG A 49 -1.35 3.50 17.00
CA ARG A 49 -2.70 3.28 16.49
C ARG A 49 -2.94 4.00 15.17
N GLY A 50 -2.29 5.14 14.95
CA GLY A 50 -2.46 5.93 13.73
C GLY A 50 -2.10 5.11 12.51
N ALA A 51 -0.97 4.41 12.56
CA ALA A 51 -0.53 3.48 11.51
C ALA A 51 -1.55 2.36 11.22
N VAL A 52 -2.11 1.72 12.26
CA VAL A 52 -3.10 0.64 12.09
C VAL A 52 -4.42 1.15 11.54
N ILE A 53 -4.92 2.28 12.05
CA ILE A 53 -6.18 2.87 11.60
C ILE A 53 -6.04 3.37 10.16
N ALA A 54 -4.93 4.03 9.81
CA ALA A 54 -4.67 4.44 8.44
C ALA A 54 -4.61 3.25 7.48
N ALA A 55 -4.01 2.12 7.88
CA ALA A 55 -4.01 0.89 7.09
C ALA A 55 -5.42 0.27 6.94
N LEU A 56 -6.25 0.29 8.00
CA LEU A 56 -7.64 -0.14 7.92
C LEU A 56 -8.44 0.72 6.95
N LEU A 57 -8.32 2.05 7.07
CA LEU A 57 -9.01 3.00 6.18
C LEU A 57 -8.56 2.85 4.73
N PHE A 58 -7.28 2.57 4.50
CA PHE A 58 -6.75 2.22 3.18
C PHE A 58 -7.47 1.01 2.60
N ALA A 59 -7.59 -0.07 3.37
CA ALA A 59 -8.27 -1.29 2.93
C ALA A 59 -9.77 -1.08 2.68
N LEU A 60 -10.43 -0.26 3.49
CA LEU A 60 -11.84 0.10 3.30
C LEU A 60 -12.05 0.97 2.05
N ALA A 61 -11.13 1.89 1.75
CA ALA A 61 -11.15 2.65 0.50
C ALA A 61 -10.96 1.75 -0.75
N HIS A 62 -10.43 0.55 -0.54
CA HIS A 62 -10.36 -0.52 -1.53
C HIS A 62 -11.62 -1.40 -1.55
N LEU A 63 -12.76 -0.98 -1.03
CA LEU A 63 -14.04 -1.60 -1.37
C LEU A 63 -14.71 -0.80 -2.48
N ASP A 64 -15.19 -1.49 -3.52
CA ASP A 64 -16.07 -0.87 -4.51
C ASP A 64 -17.52 -1.00 -4.01
N PRO A 65 -18.22 0.11 -3.70
CA PRO A 65 -19.62 0.05 -3.24
C PRO A 65 -20.58 -0.55 -4.26
N ARG A 66 -20.25 -0.51 -5.55
CA ARG A 66 -21.09 -1.04 -6.65
C ARG A 66 -20.84 -2.52 -6.91
N ALA A 67 -19.67 -3.04 -6.53
CA ALA A 67 -19.27 -4.43 -6.71
C ALA A 67 -18.39 -4.89 -5.53
N PRO A 68 -18.98 -5.09 -4.33
CA PRO A 68 -18.21 -5.40 -3.14
C PRO A 68 -17.51 -6.75 -3.27
N ASN A 69 -16.18 -6.74 -3.20
CA ASN A 69 -15.35 -7.94 -3.12
C ASN A 69 -14.56 -7.92 -1.79
N PRO A 70 -14.95 -8.76 -0.80
CA PRO A 70 -14.30 -8.80 0.51
C PRO A 70 -12.81 -9.11 0.45
N VAL A 71 -12.33 -9.81 -0.60
CA VAL A 71 -10.91 -10.13 -0.80
C VAL A 71 -10.07 -8.84 -0.90
N ARG A 72 -10.65 -7.72 -1.35
CA ARG A 72 -9.93 -6.44 -1.40
C ARG A 72 -9.53 -5.92 -0.02
N LEU A 73 -10.18 -6.36 1.06
CA LEU A 73 -9.77 -6.02 2.43
C LEU A 73 -8.39 -6.57 2.79
N LEU A 74 -7.89 -7.57 2.08
CA LEU A 74 -6.53 -8.07 2.25
C LEU A 74 -5.46 -7.02 1.92
N THR A 75 -5.80 -5.93 1.21
CA THR A 75 -4.91 -4.77 1.04
C THR A 75 -4.52 -4.11 2.37
N PHE A 76 -5.19 -4.44 3.47
CA PHE A 76 -4.79 -4.09 4.83
C PHE A 76 -3.35 -4.52 5.18
N PHE A 77 -2.93 -5.73 4.78
CA PHE A 77 -1.61 -6.26 5.12
C PHE A 77 -0.45 -5.50 4.44
N PRO A 78 -0.45 -5.29 3.11
CA PRO A 78 0.56 -4.42 2.50
C PRO A 78 0.43 -2.98 3.02
N ALA A 79 -0.77 -2.49 3.29
CA ALA A 79 -0.96 -1.16 3.86
C ALA A 79 -0.32 -0.97 5.25
N LEU A 80 -0.34 -2.00 6.10
CA LEU A 80 0.37 -2.02 7.38
C LEU A 80 1.89 -1.95 7.18
N TRP A 81 2.41 -2.70 6.20
CA TRP A 81 3.83 -2.65 5.86
C TRP A 81 4.26 -1.27 5.36
N PHE A 82 3.44 -0.62 4.53
CA PHE A 82 3.68 0.74 4.05
C PHE A 82 3.67 1.75 5.21
N ALA A 83 2.71 1.61 6.13
CA ALA A 83 2.67 2.44 7.35
C ALA A 83 3.92 2.22 8.22
N TRP A 84 4.46 1.00 8.26
CA TRP A 84 5.67 0.67 8.99
C TRP A 84 6.92 1.28 8.34
N LEU A 85 7.00 1.24 7.01
CA LEU A 85 8.07 1.90 6.25
C LEU A 85 8.07 3.41 6.53
N ARG A 86 6.89 4.03 6.54
CA ARG A 86 6.73 5.46 6.87
C ARG A 86 7.18 5.76 8.31
N ALA A 87 6.78 4.92 9.26
CA ALA A 87 7.15 5.06 10.66
C ALA A 87 8.67 4.91 10.89
N ARG A 88 9.30 3.96 10.19
CA ARG A 88 10.74 3.68 10.31
C ARG A 88 11.61 4.77 9.70
N THR A 89 11.17 5.32 8.56
CA THR A 89 12.03 6.16 7.71
C THR A 89 11.74 7.65 7.80
N GLY A 90 10.59 8.04 8.36
CA GLY A 90 10.17 9.44 8.34
C GLY A 90 9.62 9.90 6.97
N SER A 91 9.69 9.06 5.93
CA SER A 91 9.39 9.42 4.54
C SER A 91 8.31 8.53 3.94
N ILE A 92 7.55 9.06 2.99
CA ILE A 92 6.60 8.28 2.18
C ILE A 92 7.27 7.55 1.02
N VAL A 93 8.48 7.94 0.62
CA VAL A 93 9.15 7.38 -0.58
C VAL A 93 9.35 5.86 -0.50
N PRO A 94 9.83 5.28 0.62
CA PRO A 94 9.97 3.82 0.71
C PRO A 94 8.62 3.09 0.60
N ALA A 95 7.55 3.67 1.15
CA ALA A 95 6.19 3.15 1.02
C ALA A 95 5.70 3.22 -0.44
N MET A 96 5.96 4.33 -1.14
CA MET A 96 5.62 4.48 -2.56
C MET A 96 6.30 3.42 -3.43
N VAL A 97 7.60 3.20 -3.23
CA VAL A 97 8.36 2.18 -3.97
C VAL A 97 7.79 0.79 -3.69
N ALA A 98 7.58 0.45 -2.41
CA ALA A 98 7.01 -0.84 -2.01
C ALA A 98 5.60 -1.05 -2.62
N HIS A 99 4.78 0.00 -2.66
CA HIS A 99 3.46 -0.03 -3.26
C HIS A 99 3.53 -0.32 -4.77
N VAL A 100 4.32 0.45 -5.53
CA VAL A 100 4.47 0.20 -6.98
C VAL A 100 4.92 -1.23 -7.25
N LEU A 101 5.91 -1.72 -6.49
CA LEU A 101 6.39 -3.10 -6.62
C LEU A 101 5.31 -4.12 -6.29
N ALA A 102 4.51 -3.91 -5.24
CA ALA A 102 3.41 -4.79 -4.88
C ALA A 102 2.34 -4.86 -5.98
N ASN A 103 1.97 -3.72 -6.57
CA ASN A 103 0.98 -3.67 -7.66
C ASN A 103 1.49 -4.35 -8.93
N VAL A 104 2.75 -4.10 -9.30
CA VAL A 104 3.36 -4.75 -10.48
C VAL A 104 3.52 -6.26 -10.26
N LEU A 105 3.92 -6.69 -9.06
CA LEU A 105 4.00 -8.10 -8.70
C LEU A 105 2.62 -8.76 -8.76
N GLN A 106 1.59 -8.13 -8.19
CA GLN A 106 0.22 -8.63 -8.25
C GLN A 106 -0.24 -8.81 -9.70
N LEU A 107 -0.01 -7.81 -10.55
CA LEU A 107 -0.35 -7.89 -11.97
C LEU A 107 0.41 -9.02 -12.68
N ALA A 108 1.71 -9.16 -12.40
CA ALA A 108 2.51 -10.23 -12.97
C ALA A 108 2.00 -11.63 -12.55
N CYS A 109 1.65 -11.80 -11.27
CA CYS A 109 1.07 -13.04 -10.76
C CYS A 109 -0.28 -13.37 -11.40
N LEU A 110 -1.16 -12.37 -11.55
CA LEU A 110 -2.46 -12.55 -12.21
C LEU A 110 -2.29 -12.98 -13.67
N GLN A 111 -1.36 -12.36 -14.40
CA GLN A 111 -1.05 -12.74 -15.78
C GLN A 111 -0.46 -14.14 -15.89
N ALA A 112 0.44 -14.52 -14.97
CA ALA A 112 1.05 -15.84 -14.95
C ALA A 112 0.01 -16.92 -14.64
N TRP A 113 -0.85 -16.68 -13.66
CA TRP A 113 -1.95 -17.56 -13.30
C TRP A 113 -2.90 -17.79 -14.48
N GLY A 114 -3.33 -16.72 -15.15
CA GLY A 114 -4.23 -16.83 -16.31
C GLY A 114 -3.67 -17.66 -17.47
N ARG A 115 -2.34 -17.69 -17.66
CA ARG A 115 -1.67 -18.56 -18.64
C ARG A 115 -1.54 -20.01 -18.20
N ALA A 116 -1.58 -20.27 -16.89
CA ALA A 116 -1.41 -21.62 -16.35
C ALA A 116 -2.72 -22.42 -16.36
N ILE A 117 -3.87 -21.73 -16.35
CA ILE A 117 -5.20 -22.34 -16.28
C ILE A 117 -6.04 -22.20 -17.57
N GLY A 118 -5.52 -21.49 -18.58
CA GLY A 118 -6.15 -21.31 -19.88
C GLY A 118 -5.38 -22.05 -20.97
#